data_AF-A0A7W2JUF0-F1
#
_entry.id   AF-A0A7W2JUF0-F1
#
_cell.length_a   1.000
_cell.length_b   1.000
_cell.length_c   1.000
_cell.angle_alpha   90.00
_cell.angle_beta   90.00
_cell.angle_gamma   90.00
#
_symmetry.space_group_name_H-M   'P 1'
#
loop_
_entity.id
_entity.type
_entity.pdbx_description
1 polymer ?
#
loop_
_entity_poly.entity_id
_entity_poly.type
_entity_poly.pdbx_seq_one_letter_code
_entity_poly.pdbx_strand_id
1 'polypeptide(L)'
;MEHVDDLTRQKIREWQLRRLEIKDQMAASPERVLELSQVLDQMEEEHERILEAAVVPVAVTADAAAFELQVQVSAQSVRDLRKLLELALHELDGVLDAPRVGVSYPGDMSGSLGAYRFELVVGQAAEPDKS
;
A
#
# COMPACT_ATOMS: atom_id res chain seq x y z
N MET A 1 9.96 -0.50 -3.91
CA MET A 1 9.92 0.74 -3.08
C MET A 1 8.84 1.64 -3.61
N GLU A 2 7.87 1.96 -2.76
CA GLU A 2 6.67 2.74 -3.05
C GLU A 2 7.00 4.13 -3.60
N HIS A 3 6.74 4.34 -4.90
CA HIS A 3 6.53 5.68 -5.42
C HIS A 3 5.11 6.11 -5.02
N VAL A 4 4.95 6.54 -3.75
CA VAL A 4 3.86 7.46 -3.45
C VAL A 4 4.05 8.64 -4.40
N ASP A 5 3.13 8.79 -5.36
CA ASP A 5 3.14 9.81 -6.41
C ASP A 5 3.74 11.12 -5.87
N ASP A 6 4.82 11.60 -6.50
CA ASP A 6 5.44 12.88 -6.12
C ASP A 6 4.42 14.04 -6.17
N LEU A 7 3.38 13.91 -6.99
CA LEU A 7 2.23 14.79 -7.05
C LEU A 7 1.40 14.77 -5.75
N THR A 8 1.15 13.60 -5.17
CA THR A 8 0.45 13.44 -3.88
C THR A 8 1.28 14.04 -2.75
N ARG A 9 2.60 13.79 -2.76
CA ARG A 9 3.53 14.39 -1.78
C ARG A 9 3.62 15.92 -1.91
N GLN A 10 3.48 16.45 -3.11
CA GLN A 10 3.43 17.89 -3.37
C GLN A 10 2.11 18.48 -2.85
N LYS A 11 0.96 17.86 -3.16
CA LYS A 11 -0.35 18.29 -2.68
C LYS A 11 -0.46 18.31 -1.16
N ILE A 12 0.10 17.30 -0.48
CA ILE A 12 0.15 17.25 1.00
C ILE A 12 0.99 18.42 1.56
N ARG A 13 2.14 18.72 0.93
CA ARG A 13 2.99 19.85 1.37
C ARG A 13 2.31 21.20 1.17
N GLU A 14 1.63 21.41 0.05
CA GLU A 14 0.87 22.63 -0.21
C GLU A 14 -0.30 22.79 0.76
N TRP A 15 -0.99 21.69 1.08
CA TRP A 15 -2.05 21.68 2.10
C TRP A 15 -1.52 22.04 3.49
N GLN A 16 -0.37 21.48 3.90
CA GLN A 16 0.28 21.80 5.18
C GLN A 16 0.66 23.29 5.28
N LEU A 17 1.13 23.89 4.18
CA LEU A 17 1.47 25.31 4.13
C LEU A 17 0.21 26.19 4.29
N ARG A 18 -0.87 25.88 3.57
CA ARG A 18 -2.14 26.61 3.68
C ARG A 18 -2.77 26.51 5.07
N ARG A 19 -2.70 25.34 5.71
CA ARG A 19 -3.16 25.15 7.10
C ARG A 19 -2.41 26.03 8.09
N LEU A 20 -1.10 26.19 7.89
CA LEU A 20 -0.27 27.05 8.72
C LEU A 20 -0.65 28.53 8.55
N GLU A 21 -0.89 28.97 7.31
CA GLU A 21 -1.30 30.33 6.98
C GLU A 21 -2.68 30.67 7.56
N ILE A 22 -3.63 29.74 7.55
CA ILE A 22 -4.96 29.93 8.16
C ILE A 22 -4.86 30.01 9.68
N LYS A 23 -3.99 29.21 10.32
CA LYS A 23 -3.72 29.33 11.76
C LYS A 23 -3.06 30.64 12.13
N ASP A 24 -2.19 31.17 11.28
CA ASP A 24 -1.59 32.49 11.46
C ASP A 24 -2.64 33.60 11.34
N GLN A 25 -3.55 33.50 10.36
CA GLN A 25 -4.69 34.41 10.22
C GLN A 25 -5.68 34.33 11.39
N MET A 26 -5.88 33.15 11.99
CA MET A 26 -6.68 33.01 13.23
C MET A 26 -6.03 33.73 14.40
N ALA A 27 -4.70 33.67 14.51
CA ALA A 27 -3.96 34.38 15.53
C ALA A 27 -3.98 35.90 15.30
N ALA A 28 -3.95 36.34 14.04
CA ALA A 28 -4.00 37.74 13.65
C ALA A 28 -5.41 38.35 13.66
N SER A 29 -6.46 37.54 13.53
CA SER A 29 -7.87 37.97 13.43
C SER A 29 -8.79 37.05 14.24
N PRO A 30 -8.77 37.17 15.59
CA PRO A 30 -9.58 36.34 16.48
C PRO A 30 -11.09 36.52 16.29
N GLU A 31 -11.53 37.60 15.65
CA GLU A 31 -12.93 37.85 15.29
C GLU A 31 -13.44 36.94 14.15
N ARG A 32 -12.54 36.38 13.33
CA ARG A 32 -12.87 35.42 12.25
C ARG A 32 -12.48 33.99 12.57
N VAL A 33 -12.09 33.69 13.82
CA VAL A 33 -11.66 32.35 14.27
C VAL A 33 -12.71 31.27 13.97
N LEU A 34 -14.00 31.57 14.13
CA LEU A 34 -15.08 30.62 13.85
C LEU A 34 -15.15 30.26 12.37
N GLU A 35 -15.07 31.26 11.49
CA GLU A 35 -15.09 31.08 10.04
C GLU A 35 -13.82 30.34 9.57
N LEU A 36 -12.65 30.73 10.09
CA LEU A 36 -11.38 30.10 9.75
C LEU A 36 -11.28 28.65 10.27
N SER A 37 -11.88 28.34 11.42
CA SER A 37 -12.01 26.96 11.91
C SER A 37 -12.84 26.11 10.95
N GLN A 38 -13.94 26.65 10.43
CA GLN A 38 -14.82 25.95 9.49
C GLN A 38 -14.12 25.66 8.15
N VAL A 39 -13.24 26.58 7.72
CA VAL A 39 -12.36 26.36 6.55
C VAL A 39 -11.32 25.27 6.83
N LEU A 40 -10.78 25.18 8.05
CA LEU A 40 -9.85 24.12 8.43
C LEU A 40 -10.52 22.73 8.44
N ASP A 41 -11.76 22.63 8.94
CA ASP A 41 -12.53 21.38 8.92
C ASP A 41 -12.79 20.92 7.47
N GLN A 42 -13.25 21.83 6.60
CA GLN A 42 -13.45 21.55 5.18
C GLN A 42 -12.14 21.12 4.49
N MET A 43 -11.02 21.74 4.86
CA MET A 43 -9.70 21.38 4.36
C MET A 43 -9.23 20.01 4.86
N GLU A 44 -9.59 19.58 6.08
CA GLU A 44 -9.30 18.24 6.58
C GLU A 44 -10.12 17.18 5.80
N GLU A 45 -11.37 17.46 5.44
CA GLU A 45 -12.17 16.60 4.53
C GLU A 45 -11.55 16.50 3.13
N GLU A 46 -11.03 17.60 2.57
CA GLU A 46 -10.33 17.56 1.27
C GLU A 46 -9.00 16.79 1.36
N HIS A 47 -8.30 16.86 2.49
CA HIS A 47 -7.10 16.07 2.73
C HIS A 47 -7.42 14.58 2.90
N GLU A 48 -8.51 14.25 3.60
CA GLU A 48 -9.02 12.89 3.67
C GLU A 48 -9.36 12.37 2.28
N ARG A 49 -9.96 13.17 1.40
CA ARG A 49 -10.19 12.79 -0.01
C ARG A 49 -8.91 12.69 -0.85
N ILE A 50 -7.90 13.53 -0.62
CA ILE A 50 -6.60 13.41 -1.31
C ILE A 50 -5.88 12.14 -0.84
N LEU A 51 -5.96 11.83 0.45
CA LEU A 51 -5.47 10.58 1.02
C LEU A 51 -6.29 9.38 0.56
N GLU A 52 -7.60 9.49 0.41
CA GLU A 52 -8.48 8.43 -0.11
C GLU A 52 -8.36 8.26 -1.63
N ALA A 53 -7.95 9.31 -2.36
CA ALA A 53 -7.57 9.20 -3.76
C ALA A 53 -6.15 8.63 -3.93
N ALA A 54 -5.26 8.85 -2.96
CA ALA A 54 -3.92 8.26 -2.91
C ALA A 54 -3.95 6.82 -2.36
N VAL A 55 -4.84 6.54 -1.42
CA VAL A 55 -5.35 5.23 -1.03
C VAL A 55 -6.42 4.88 -2.04
N VAL A 56 -6.00 4.75 -3.31
CA VAL A 56 -6.81 4.07 -4.30
C VAL A 56 -7.38 2.83 -3.58
N PRO A 57 -8.72 2.67 -3.36
CA PRO A 57 -9.20 1.30 -3.23
C PRO A 57 -8.65 0.64 -4.47
N VAL A 58 -8.05 -0.55 -4.38
CA VAL A 58 -7.61 -1.33 -5.54
C VAL A 58 -8.77 -1.41 -6.56
N ALA A 59 -8.90 -0.37 -7.35
CA ALA A 59 -9.75 -0.20 -8.49
C ALA A 59 -8.79 -0.65 -9.55
N VAL A 60 -8.75 -1.98 -9.63
CA VAL A 60 -8.33 -2.82 -10.74
C VAL A 60 -8.47 -2.02 -12.03
N THR A 61 -7.44 -1.25 -12.36
CA THR A 61 -7.28 -0.57 -13.63
C THR A 61 -6.14 -1.30 -14.27
N ALA A 62 -6.52 -2.05 -15.29
CA ALA A 62 -5.76 -3.15 -15.85
C ALA A 62 -4.41 -2.69 -16.42
N ASP A 63 -3.34 -3.00 -15.69
CA ASP A 63 -2.48 -4.11 -16.11
C ASP A 63 -2.62 -5.20 -15.04
N ALA A 64 -3.83 -5.77 -14.95
CA ALA A 64 -4.23 -6.51 -13.77
C ALA A 64 -3.66 -7.93 -13.88
N ALA A 65 -2.37 -8.07 -13.66
CA ALA A 65 -1.84 -9.34 -13.24
C ALA A 65 -2.50 -9.69 -11.89
N ALA A 66 -3.32 -10.73 -11.85
CA ALA A 66 -3.87 -11.25 -10.60
C ALA A 66 -2.75 -12.03 -9.90
N PHE A 67 -2.29 -11.56 -8.75
CA PHE A 67 -1.27 -12.25 -7.96
C PHE A 67 -1.96 -13.14 -6.93
N GLU A 68 -1.82 -14.44 -7.08
CA GLU A 68 -2.24 -15.42 -6.08
C GLU A 68 -1.00 -16.02 -5.41
N LEU A 69 -0.85 -15.82 -4.10
CA LEU A 69 0.25 -16.35 -3.31
C LEU A 69 -0.29 -17.36 -2.28
N GLN A 70 0.19 -18.59 -2.35
CA GLN A 70 -0.04 -19.60 -1.33
C GLN A 70 1.29 -19.90 -0.63
N VAL A 71 1.32 -19.78 0.70
CA VAL A 71 2.49 -20.10 1.52
C VAL A 71 2.11 -21.12 2.57
N GLN A 72 2.83 -22.24 2.58
CA GLN A 72 2.72 -23.27 3.59
C GLN A 72 4.04 -23.36 4.35
N VAL A 73 4.01 -23.11 5.65
CA VAL A 73 5.19 -23.19 6.52
C VAL A 73 4.91 -24.16 7.66
N SER A 74 5.91 -24.97 8.00
CA SER A 74 5.88 -25.90 9.12
C SER A 74 7.18 -25.77 9.91
N ALA A 75 7.06 -25.48 11.20
CA ALA A 75 8.19 -25.30 12.10
C ALA A 75 7.90 -25.91 13.47
N GLN A 76 8.95 -26.21 14.23
CA GLN A 76 8.84 -26.79 15.58
C GLN A 76 8.79 -25.72 16.69
N SER A 77 9.02 -24.45 16.34
CA SER A 77 8.93 -23.33 17.28
C SER A 77 8.46 -22.05 16.58
N VAL A 78 7.88 -21.11 17.35
CA VAL A 78 7.45 -19.80 16.83
C VAL A 78 8.62 -18.99 16.30
N ARG A 79 9.79 -19.10 16.92
CA ARG A 79 11.01 -18.42 16.46
C ARG A 79 11.43 -18.91 15.08
N ASP A 80 11.41 -20.22 14.88
CA ASP A 80 11.81 -20.82 13.62
C ASP A 80 10.74 -20.59 12.53
N LEU A 81 9.46 -20.60 12.91
CA LEU A 81 8.35 -20.21 12.02
C LEU A 81 8.54 -18.79 11.47
N ARG A 82 8.85 -17.82 12.34
CA ARG A 82 9.08 -16.43 11.95
C ARG A 82 10.25 -16.32 10.98
N LYS A 83 11.35 -17.02 11.28
CA LYS A 83 12.54 -17.01 10.44
C LYS A 83 12.30 -17.64 9.07
N LEU A 84 11.53 -18.72 9.00
CA LEU A 84 11.15 -19.34 7.71
C LEU A 84 10.24 -18.43 6.89
N LEU A 85 9.33 -17.70 7.53
CA LEU A 85 8.51 -16.68 6.84
C LEU A 85 9.37 -15.53 6.31
N GLU A 86 10.33 -15.02 7.10
CA GLU A 86 11.26 -13.98 6.65
C GLU A 86 12.10 -14.44 5.45
N LEU A 87 12.56 -15.69 5.45
CA LEU A 87 13.29 -16.27 4.33
C LEU A 87 12.42 -16.39 3.07
N ALA A 88 11.21 -16.95 3.21
CA ALA A 88 10.27 -17.09 2.10
C ALA A 88 9.90 -15.73 1.49
N LEU A 89 9.70 -14.70 2.31
CA LEU A 89 9.43 -13.34 1.86
C LEU A 89 10.63 -12.73 1.13
N HIS A 90 11.85 -12.94 1.64
CA HIS A 90 13.05 -12.42 0.99
C HIS A 90 13.26 -13.00 -0.42
N GLU A 91 12.97 -14.29 -0.60
CA GLU A 91 12.99 -14.91 -1.93
C GLU A 91 11.86 -14.38 -2.83
N LEU A 92 10.66 -14.21 -2.27
CA LEU A 92 9.51 -13.66 -2.98
C LEU A 92 9.77 -12.22 -3.46
N ASP A 93 10.43 -11.37 -2.65
CA ASP A 93 10.82 -10.01 -3.03
C ASP A 93 11.67 -10.00 -4.31
N GLY A 94 12.59 -10.97 -4.46
CA GLY A 94 13.39 -11.11 -5.68
C GLY A 94 12.57 -11.48 -6.91
N VAL A 95 11.48 -12.24 -6.75
CA VAL A 95 10.54 -12.59 -7.82
C VAL A 95 9.66 -11.40 -8.18
N LEU A 96 9.23 -10.63 -7.18
CA LEU A 96 8.37 -9.45 -7.33
C LEU A 96 9.06 -8.24 -7.96
N ASP A 97 10.40 -8.22 -8.02
CA ASP A 97 11.16 -7.16 -8.69
C ASP A 97 11.00 -7.21 -10.23
N ALA A 98 10.78 -8.40 -10.80
CA ALA A 98 10.57 -8.60 -12.24
C ALA A 98 9.52 -9.71 -12.56
N PRO A 99 8.24 -9.52 -12.19
CA PRO A 99 7.21 -10.51 -12.38
C PRO A 99 6.86 -10.69 -13.86
N ARG A 100 6.65 -11.94 -14.29
CA ARG A 100 6.20 -12.28 -15.64
C ARG A 100 4.78 -12.83 -15.59
N VAL A 101 3.89 -12.21 -16.35
CA VAL A 101 2.48 -12.64 -16.47
C VAL A 101 2.42 -14.03 -17.11
N GLY A 102 1.57 -14.90 -16.57
CA GLY A 102 1.39 -16.28 -17.03
C GLY A 102 2.45 -17.26 -16.53
N VAL A 103 3.27 -16.86 -15.54
CA VAL A 103 4.28 -17.72 -14.92
C VAL A 103 3.89 -18.02 -13.47
N SER A 104 4.06 -19.28 -13.06
CA SER A 104 4.04 -19.69 -11.65
C SER A 104 5.47 -19.76 -11.14
N TYR A 105 5.70 -19.19 -9.96
CA TYR A 105 6.98 -19.18 -9.26
C TYR A 105 6.86 -20.04 -8.01
N PRO A 106 7.21 -21.34 -8.10
CA PRO A 106 7.32 -22.18 -6.93
C PRO A 106 8.65 -21.91 -6.22
N GLY A 107 8.60 -21.85 -4.90
CA GLY A 107 9.80 -21.88 -4.05
C GLY A 107 9.58 -22.85 -2.91
N ASP A 108 10.57 -23.69 -2.64
CA ASP A 108 10.55 -24.57 -1.47
C ASP A 108 11.92 -24.66 -0.83
N MET A 109 11.90 -24.73 0.50
CA MET A 109 13.09 -24.93 1.29
C MET A 109 12.74 -25.84 2.45
N SER A 110 13.59 -26.84 2.69
CA SER A 110 13.48 -27.72 3.83
C SER A 110 14.82 -27.82 4.55
N GLY A 111 14.78 -27.85 5.88
CA GLY A 111 15.98 -27.94 6.70
C GLY A 111 15.67 -28.15 8.17
N SER A 112 16.69 -27.96 9.01
CA SER A 112 16.61 -28.23 10.45
C SER A 112 15.62 -27.32 11.18
N LEU A 113 15.31 -26.14 10.62
CA LEU A 113 14.35 -25.18 11.17
C LEU A 113 12.89 -25.56 10.88
N GLY A 114 12.67 -26.47 9.92
CA GLY A 114 11.37 -26.80 9.38
C GLY A 114 11.37 -26.75 7.86
N ALA A 115 10.19 -26.61 7.26
CA ALA A 115 10.04 -26.49 5.82
C ALA A 115 9.05 -25.38 5.48
N TYR A 116 9.31 -24.67 4.39
CA TYR A 116 8.31 -23.86 3.72
C TYR A 116 8.23 -24.22 2.25
N ARG A 117 7.04 -24.03 1.70
CA ARG A 117 6.78 -24.00 0.27
C ARG A 117 5.88 -22.82 0.00
N PHE A 118 6.18 -22.07 -1.04
CA PHE A 118 5.29 -21.08 -1.59
C PHE A 118 5.06 -21.30 -3.08
N GLU A 119 3.93 -20.85 -3.55
CA GLU A 119 3.61 -20.77 -4.97
C GLU A 119 2.99 -19.39 -5.24
N LEU A 120 3.63 -18.63 -6.12
CA LEU A 120 3.12 -17.36 -6.62
C LEU A 120 2.67 -17.53 -8.07
N VAL A 121 1.37 -17.39 -8.31
CA VAL A 121 0.79 -17.39 -9.65
C VAL A 121 0.52 -15.96 -10.08
N VAL A 122 1.09 -15.57 -11.21
CA VAL A 122 0.82 -14.27 -11.84
C VAL A 122 -0.18 -14.51 -12.97
N GLY A 123 -1.47 -14.51 -12.65
CA GLY A 123 -2.57 -14.68 -13.59
C GLY A 123 -2.83 -13.39 -14.38
N GLN A 124 -3.55 -13.49 -15.50
CA GLN A 124 -4.13 -12.33 -16.16
C GLN A 124 -5.54 -12.15 -15.58
N ALA A 125 -5.89 -10.96 -15.09
CA ALA A 125 -7.23 -10.71 -14.57
C ALA A 125 -8.23 -10.96 -15.71
N ALA A 126 -9.08 -11.95 -15.49
CA ALA A 126 -10.19 -12.23 -16.39
C ALA A 126 -11.08 -10.99 -16.46
N GLU A 127 -11.37 -10.55 -17.68
CA GLU A 127 -12.34 -9.48 -17.93
C GLU A 127 -13.69 -9.89 -17.29
N PRO A 128 -14.34 -9.01 -16.51
CA PRO A 128 -15.66 -9.32 -15.99
C PRO A 128 -16.65 -9.37 -17.16
N ASP A 129 -17.14 -10.57 -17.45
CA ASP A 129 -18.24 -10.85 -18.37
C ASP A 129 -19.45 -9.99 -17.97
N LYS A 130 -19.76 -8.98 -18.80
CA LYS A 130 -21.00 -8.22 -18.68
C LYS A 130 -22.13 -9.07 -19.29
N SER A 131 -22.91 -9.72 -18.43
CA SER A 131 -24.24 -10.25 -18.75
C SER A 131 -25.33 -9.34 -18.18
#